data_AF-A0A955YHX0-F1
#
_entry.id   AF-A0A955YHX0-F1
#
_cell.length_a   1.000
_cell.length_b   1.000
_cell.length_c   1.000
_cell.angle_alpha   90.00
_cell.angle_beta   90.00
_cell.angle_gamma   90.00
#
_symmetry.space_group_name_H-M   'P 1'
#
loop_
_entity.id
_entity.type
_entity.pdbx_description
1 polymer ?
#
loop_
_entity_poly.entity_id
_entity_poly.type
_entity_poly.pdbx_seq_one_letter_code
_entity_poly.pdbx_strand_id
1 'polypeptide(L)'
;HTLEAYLALIAGARERLTVVNGFPLLLEIQHALLEALGRGVAVRALFGHLTPSHGGAPFEGPWVSARAAATELVHSRMDALIAAGAEAYQFAVPPQPTWDPAIGPVRSHVHAKLLCVDGRVCALGSANLDITAGYWESELLLVVEDVAVTASVETDLQRILDGSERVVAEDPVWQELARRREWMRRWPGLLSL
;
A
#
# COMPACT_ATOMS: atom_id res chain seq x y z
N HIS A 1 -13.52 15.00 -4.98
CA HIS A 1 -12.34 15.83 -5.34
C HIS A 1 -11.02 15.12 -5.05
N THR A 2 -10.87 14.43 -3.90
CA THR A 2 -9.64 13.71 -3.53
C THR A 2 -9.36 12.53 -4.47
N LEU A 3 -10.39 11.73 -4.79
CA LEU A 3 -10.27 10.61 -5.73
C LEU A 3 -9.83 11.08 -7.13
N GLU A 4 -10.47 12.11 -7.68
CA GLU A 4 -10.15 12.63 -9.00
C GLU A 4 -8.72 13.19 -9.05
N ALA A 5 -8.24 13.79 -7.96
CA ALA A 5 -6.86 14.24 -7.84
C ALA A 5 -5.88 13.06 -7.88
N TYR A 6 -6.11 11.99 -7.11
CA TYR A 6 -5.27 10.79 -7.19
C TYR A 6 -5.25 10.18 -8.60
N LEU A 7 -6.42 10.04 -9.23
CA LEU A 7 -6.53 9.50 -10.59
C LEU A 7 -5.78 10.37 -11.60
N ALA A 8 -5.91 11.70 -11.52
CA ALA A 8 -5.21 12.62 -12.40
C ALA A 8 -3.69 12.54 -12.23
N LEU A 9 -3.18 12.43 -10.99
CA LEU A 9 -1.76 12.27 -10.71
C LEU A 9 -1.21 10.95 -11.26
N ILE A 10 -1.92 9.84 -11.07
CA ILE A 10 -1.51 8.52 -11.58
C ILE A 10 -1.57 8.48 -13.12
N ALA A 11 -2.59 9.07 -13.73
CA ALA A 11 -2.70 9.19 -15.18
C ALA A 11 -1.59 10.06 -15.77
N GLY A 12 -1.18 11.11 -15.06
CA GLY A 12 -0.12 12.03 -15.46
C GLY A 12 1.31 11.50 -15.29
N ALA A 13 1.51 10.44 -14.51
CA ALA A 13 2.83 9.87 -14.23
C ALA A 13 3.53 9.37 -15.51
N ARG A 14 4.83 9.66 -15.63
CA ARG A 14 5.64 9.37 -16.81
C ARG A 14 6.78 8.41 -16.58
N GLU A 15 7.42 8.45 -15.42
CA GLU A 15 8.64 7.70 -15.13
C GLU A 15 8.41 6.75 -13.95
N ARG A 16 7.93 7.27 -12.83
CA ARG A 16 7.72 6.48 -11.61
C ARG A 16 6.66 7.07 -10.71
N LEU A 17 6.06 6.21 -9.89
CA LEU A 17 5.28 6.62 -8.74
C LEU A 17 5.46 5.67 -7.58
N THR A 18 5.29 6.18 -6.37
CA THR A 18 5.22 5.37 -5.15
C THR A 18 3.91 5.62 -4.43
N VAL A 19 3.15 4.56 -4.16
CA VAL A 19 1.92 4.57 -3.38
C VAL A 19 2.17 3.97 -2.00
N VAL A 20 1.74 4.68 -0.95
CA VAL A 20 1.74 4.19 0.42
C VAL A 20 0.29 4.13 0.89
N ASN A 21 -0.19 2.92 1.19
CA ASN A 21 -1.58 2.71 1.57
C ASN A 21 -1.75 1.55 2.55
N GLY A 22 -2.58 1.78 3.57
CA GLY A 22 -2.93 0.78 4.58
C GLY A 22 -4.22 0.00 4.31
N PHE A 23 -5.03 0.43 3.33
CA PHE A 23 -6.39 -0.06 3.12
C PHE A 23 -6.58 -0.74 1.77
N PRO A 24 -7.69 -1.45 1.52
CA PRO A 24 -7.92 -2.08 0.23
C PRO A 24 -8.05 -1.00 -0.84
N LEU A 25 -7.14 -1.00 -1.83
CA LEU A 25 -7.20 -0.02 -2.91
C LEU A 25 -8.59 -0.04 -3.56
N LEU A 26 -9.16 1.15 -3.75
CA LEU A 26 -10.30 1.34 -4.61
C LEU A 26 -9.97 0.81 -6.02
N LEU A 27 -10.93 0.15 -6.68
CA LEU A 27 -10.67 -0.52 -7.96
C LEU A 27 -10.24 0.46 -9.05
N GLU A 28 -10.81 1.65 -9.06
CA GLU A 28 -10.46 2.75 -9.97
C GLU A 28 -9.00 3.15 -9.81
N ILE A 29 -8.52 3.26 -8.57
CA ILE A 29 -7.12 3.55 -8.27
C ILE A 29 -6.22 2.36 -8.66
N GLN A 30 -6.63 1.13 -8.32
CA GLN A 30 -5.88 -0.06 -8.72
C GLN A 30 -5.74 -0.15 -10.24
N HIS A 31 -6.82 0.07 -10.99
CA HIS A 31 -6.78 0.08 -12.45
C HIS A 31 -5.90 1.19 -13.00
N ALA A 32 -5.97 2.41 -12.44
CA ALA A 32 -5.08 3.49 -12.86
C ALA A 32 -3.59 3.15 -12.63
N LEU A 33 -3.26 2.48 -11.53
CA LEU A 33 -1.90 2.00 -11.25
C LEU A 33 -1.46 0.89 -12.22
N LEU A 34 -2.36 -0.04 -12.55
CA LEU A 34 -2.11 -1.07 -13.57
C LEU A 34 -1.92 -0.47 -14.97
N GLU A 35 -2.69 0.55 -15.33
CA GLU A 35 -2.51 1.30 -16.57
C GLU A 35 -1.17 2.03 -16.59
N ALA A 36 -0.74 2.62 -15.46
CA ALA A 36 0.58 3.24 -15.36
C ALA A 36 1.71 2.23 -15.61
N LEU A 37 1.65 1.04 -14.99
CA LEU A 37 2.55 -0.08 -15.29
C LEU A 37 2.54 -0.44 -16.78
N GLY A 38 1.35 -0.54 -17.38
CA GLY A 38 1.18 -0.84 -18.81
C GLY A 38 1.79 0.22 -19.74
N ARG A 39 1.89 1.48 -19.29
CA ARG A 39 2.61 2.57 -19.99
C ARG A 39 4.12 2.53 -19.77
N GLY A 40 4.65 1.62 -18.95
CA GLY A 40 6.05 1.53 -18.60
C GLY A 40 6.48 2.40 -17.41
N VAL A 41 5.53 2.98 -16.67
CA VAL A 41 5.82 3.74 -15.44
C VAL A 41 6.22 2.75 -14.34
N ALA A 42 7.33 3.01 -13.65
CA ALA A 42 7.73 2.20 -12.51
C ALA A 42 6.80 2.47 -11.31
N VAL A 43 6.03 1.46 -10.89
CA VAL A 43 5.14 1.57 -9.73
C VAL A 43 5.75 0.86 -8.53
N ARG A 44 5.85 1.58 -7.41
CA ARG A 44 6.24 1.05 -6.10
C ARG A 44 5.08 1.12 -5.12
N ALA A 45 4.87 0.08 -4.33
CA ALA A 45 3.81 0.03 -3.32
C ALA A 45 4.39 -0.30 -1.94
N LEU A 46 4.10 0.53 -0.94
CA LEU A 46 4.32 0.24 0.47
C LEU A 46 2.98 0.01 1.17
N PHE A 47 2.82 -1.17 1.76
CA PHE A 47 1.62 -1.57 2.49
C PHE A 47 2.00 -2.34 3.75
N GLY A 48 1.03 -2.61 4.62
CA GLY A 48 1.29 -3.21 5.93
C GLY A 48 0.41 -4.40 6.25
N HIS A 49 0.43 -4.79 7.52
CA HIS A 49 -0.47 -5.76 8.12
C HIS A 49 -1.41 -5.04 9.10
N LEU A 50 -2.72 -5.10 8.87
CA LEU A 50 -3.69 -4.47 9.79
C LEU A 50 -3.68 -5.14 11.16
N THR A 51 -3.38 -6.44 11.19
CA THR A 51 -2.95 -7.15 12.39
C THR A 51 -1.43 -7.13 12.43
N PRO A 52 -0.81 -6.31 13.29
CA PRO A 52 0.64 -6.34 13.42
C PRO A 52 1.10 -7.72 13.88
N SER A 53 2.30 -8.12 13.48
CA SER A 53 2.91 -9.39 13.89
C SER A 53 4.37 -9.21 14.29
N HIS A 54 4.84 -10.11 15.14
CA HIS A 54 6.21 -10.16 15.64
C HIS A 54 6.66 -11.64 15.72
N GLY A 55 7.89 -11.95 15.33
CA GLY A 55 8.37 -13.35 15.33
C GLY A 55 7.50 -14.33 14.53
N GLY A 56 6.76 -13.86 13.53
CA GLY A 56 5.81 -14.67 12.75
C GLY A 56 4.44 -14.90 13.39
N ALA A 57 4.20 -14.40 14.61
CA ALA A 57 2.92 -14.49 15.31
C ALA A 57 2.20 -13.13 15.32
N PRO A 58 0.86 -13.08 15.15
CA PRO A 58 0.10 -11.85 15.30
C PRO A 58 0.10 -11.39 16.77
N PHE A 59 0.08 -10.08 17.00
CA PHE A 59 -0.26 -9.56 18.32
C PHE A 59 -1.69 -10.00 18.71
N GLU A 60 -1.85 -10.41 19.96
CA GLU A 60 -3.15 -10.81 20.50
C GLU A 60 -4.06 -9.59 20.75
N GLY A 61 -5.36 -9.84 20.77
CA GLY A 61 -6.33 -8.84 21.16
C GLY A 61 -7.72 -9.06 20.57
N PRO A 62 -8.70 -8.25 21.01
CA PRO A 62 -10.00 -8.24 20.36
C PRO A 62 -9.79 -7.83 18.90
N TRP A 63 -10.56 -8.44 17.99
CA TRP A 63 -10.53 -8.17 16.54
C TRP A 63 -9.34 -8.72 15.75
N VAL A 64 -8.43 -9.51 16.35
CA VAL A 64 -7.29 -10.11 15.65
C VAL A 64 -7.72 -10.86 14.36
N SER A 65 -8.79 -11.65 14.42
CA SER A 65 -9.31 -12.39 13.27
C SER A 65 -9.89 -11.49 12.19
N ALA A 66 -10.63 -10.44 12.58
CA ALA A 66 -11.22 -9.49 11.64
C ALA A 66 -10.14 -8.67 10.91
N ARG A 67 -9.13 -8.21 11.65
CA ARG A 67 -7.98 -7.48 11.09
C ARG A 67 -7.07 -8.38 10.25
N ALA A 68 -6.98 -9.67 10.56
CA ALA A 68 -6.27 -10.63 9.73
C ALA A 68 -6.99 -10.82 8.39
N ALA A 69 -8.31 -11.00 8.40
CA ALA A 69 -9.11 -11.05 7.16
C ALA A 69 -9.00 -9.75 6.35
N ALA A 70 -9.01 -8.59 7.00
CA ALA A 70 -8.81 -7.30 6.35
C ALA A 70 -7.41 -7.17 5.75
N THR A 71 -6.38 -7.72 6.40
CA THR A 71 -5.01 -7.80 5.85
C THR A 71 -4.99 -8.58 4.53
N GLU A 72 -5.65 -9.74 4.48
CA GLU A 72 -5.74 -10.53 3.24
C GLU A 72 -6.46 -9.76 2.12
N LEU A 73 -7.50 -8.98 2.46
CA LEU A 73 -8.18 -8.14 1.48
C LEU A 73 -7.25 -7.05 0.94
N VAL A 74 -6.49 -6.34 1.80
CA VAL A 74 -5.49 -5.36 1.36
C VAL A 74 -4.45 -6.00 0.45
N HIS A 75 -3.90 -7.13 0.88
CA HIS A 75 -2.85 -7.83 0.15
C HIS A 75 -3.37 -8.34 -1.20
N SER A 76 -4.63 -8.78 -1.29
CA SER A 76 -5.24 -9.16 -2.56
C SER A 76 -5.20 -8.04 -3.61
N ARG A 77 -5.31 -6.78 -3.16
CA ARG A 77 -5.22 -5.61 -4.05
C ARG A 77 -3.79 -5.34 -4.49
N MET A 78 -2.82 -5.59 -3.62
CA MET A 78 -1.40 -5.47 -3.94
C MET A 78 -0.93 -6.59 -4.86
N ASP A 79 -1.43 -7.81 -4.69
CA ASP A 79 -1.08 -8.95 -5.53
C ASP A 79 -1.38 -8.71 -7.01
N ALA A 80 -2.39 -7.88 -7.32
CA ALA A 80 -2.67 -7.48 -8.70
C ALA A 80 -1.57 -6.61 -9.29
N LEU A 81 -1.06 -5.65 -8.52
CA LEU A 81 0.04 -4.79 -8.92
C LEU A 81 1.34 -5.58 -9.03
N ILE A 82 1.61 -6.46 -8.06
CA ILE A 82 2.81 -7.32 -8.03
C ILE A 82 2.83 -8.25 -9.24
N ALA A 83 1.71 -8.91 -9.55
CA ALA A 83 1.59 -9.77 -10.73
C ALA A 83 1.79 -9.00 -12.05
N ALA A 84 1.51 -7.70 -12.06
CA ALA A 84 1.74 -6.81 -13.20
C ALA A 84 3.14 -6.16 -13.23
N GLY A 85 4.01 -6.48 -12.27
CA GLY A 85 5.41 -6.02 -12.23
C GLY A 85 5.69 -4.82 -11.32
N ALA A 86 4.77 -4.42 -10.44
CA ALA A 86 5.08 -3.41 -9.43
C ALA A 86 6.13 -3.92 -8.43
N GLU A 87 7.01 -3.03 -7.98
CA GLU A 87 7.81 -3.28 -6.78
C GLU A 87 6.92 -3.13 -5.54
N ALA A 88 7.05 -4.04 -4.59
CA ALA A 88 6.18 -4.10 -3.42
C ALA A 88 6.99 -4.32 -2.14
N TYR A 89 6.58 -3.64 -1.08
CA TYR A 89 7.23 -3.66 0.22
C TYR A 89 6.17 -3.78 1.31
N GLN A 90 6.38 -4.72 2.22
CA GLN A 90 5.62 -4.86 3.45
C GLN A 90 6.34 -4.10 4.58
N PHE A 91 5.65 -3.14 5.16
CA PHE A 91 6.20 -2.30 6.20
C PHE A 91 6.60 -3.12 7.43
N ALA A 92 7.87 -3.00 7.78
CA ALA A 92 8.45 -3.59 8.97
C ALA A 92 9.13 -2.50 9.78
N VAL A 93 9.02 -2.62 11.10
CA VAL A 93 9.74 -1.79 12.06
C VAL A 93 10.87 -2.65 12.63
N PRO A 94 12.15 -2.22 12.48
CA PRO A 94 13.26 -2.96 13.05
C PRO A 94 13.18 -2.97 14.58
N PRO A 95 13.82 -3.94 15.25
CA PRO A 95 13.88 -3.98 16.71
C PRO A 95 14.34 -2.63 17.29
N GLN A 96 13.62 -2.13 18.28
CA GLN A 96 13.98 -0.88 18.96
C GLN A 96 14.74 -1.18 20.26
N PRO A 97 15.72 -0.35 20.66
CA PRO A 97 16.50 -0.56 21.89
C PRO A 97 15.66 -0.64 23.17
N THR A 98 14.47 -0.04 23.15
CA THR A 98 13.53 -0.01 24.28
C THR A 98 12.53 -1.15 24.29
N TRP A 99 12.51 -1.99 23.25
CA TRP A 99 11.60 -3.14 23.16
C TRP A 99 12.23 -4.37 23.81
N ASP A 100 11.39 -5.32 24.23
CA ASP A 100 11.86 -6.64 24.59
C ASP A 100 12.57 -7.27 23.38
N PRO A 101 13.84 -7.72 23.49
CA PRO A 101 14.57 -8.34 22.39
C PRO A 101 13.85 -9.52 21.75
N ALA A 102 12.99 -10.22 22.50
CA ALA A 102 12.22 -11.35 22.00
C ALA A 102 11.13 -10.96 20.98
N ILE A 103 10.74 -9.68 20.92
CA ILE A 103 9.77 -9.18 19.92
C ILE A 103 10.39 -9.27 18.51
N GLY A 104 11.68 -8.96 18.36
CA GLY A 104 12.32 -8.88 17.06
C GLY A 104 11.70 -7.80 16.15
N PRO A 105 11.79 -7.93 14.82
CA PRO A 105 11.14 -7.00 13.90
C PRO A 105 9.62 -7.13 13.96
N VAL A 106 8.92 -6.00 13.84
CA VAL A 106 7.45 -5.94 13.86
C VAL A 106 6.94 -5.61 12.46
N ARG A 107 6.15 -6.51 11.88
CA ARG A 107 5.39 -6.22 10.65
C ARG A 107 4.15 -5.44 11.06
N SER A 108 4.09 -4.17 10.70
CA SER A 108 3.13 -3.23 11.24
C SER A 108 2.06 -2.82 10.22
N HIS A 109 0.98 -2.22 10.72
CA HIS A 109 0.04 -1.47 9.91
C HIS A 109 0.73 -0.21 9.36
N VAL A 110 0.39 0.16 8.12
CA VAL A 110 0.74 1.43 7.50
C VAL A 110 -0.46 2.34 7.59
N HIS A 111 -0.35 3.49 8.27
CA HIS A 111 -1.45 4.45 8.39
C HIS A 111 -1.18 5.78 7.68
N ALA A 112 -0.13 5.82 6.87
CA ALA A 112 0.16 6.92 5.96
C ALA A 112 -0.64 6.76 4.66
N LYS A 113 -0.99 7.90 4.05
CA LYS A 113 -1.68 8.00 2.76
C LYS A 113 -0.83 8.95 1.94
N LEU A 114 -0.06 8.38 1.02
CA LEU A 114 0.92 9.13 0.26
C LEU A 114 0.99 8.60 -1.16
N LEU A 115 1.05 9.52 -2.11
CA LEU A 115 1.40 9.26 -3.49
C LEU A 115 2.51 10.23 -3.90
N CYS A 116 3.66 9.71 -4.33
CA CYS A 116 4.73 10.49 -4.95
C CYS A 116 4.79 10.16 -6.44
N VAL A 117 4.93 11.17 -7.29
CA VAL A 117 4.96 11.02 -8.76
C VAL A 117 6.15 11.77 -9.34
N ASP A 118 6.95 11.04 -10.12
CA ASP A 118 8.08 11.51 -10.94
C ASP A 118 9.11 12.37 -10.21
N GLY A 119 9.20 12.30 -8.87
CA GLY A 119 10.05 13.19 -8.07
C GLY A 119 9.63 14.68 -8.12
N ARG A 120 8.39 14.97 -8.55
CA ARG A 120 7.91 16.34 -8.81
C ARG A 120 6.67 16.73 -8.02
N VAL A 121 5.81 15.75 -7.74
CA VAL A 121 4.56 15.98 -7.03
C VAL A 121 4.41 14.94 -5.94
N CYS A 122 3.99 15.36 -4.74
CA CYS A 122 3.49 14.46 -3.72
C CYS A 122 2.09 14.86 -3.25
N ALA A 123 1.25 13.86 -3.01
CA ALA A 123 -0.08 14.02 -2.47
C ALA A 123 -0.19 13.25 -1.16
N LEU A 124 -0.58 13.94 -0.08
CA LEU A 124 -0.64 13.38 1.26
C LEU A 124 -1.78 14.00 2.05
N GLY A 125 -2.31 13.25 3.02
CA GLY A 125 -3.38 13.76 3.87
C GLY A 125 -4.12 12.65 4.61
N SER A 126 -5.39 12.89 4.90
CA SER A 126 -6.26 11.90 5.55
C SER A 126 -6.85 10.92 4.53
N ALA A 127 -7.00 11.35 3.27
CA ALA A 127 -7.64 10.59 2.19
C ALA A 127 -6.95 9.27 1.89
N ASN A 128 -7.52 8.16 2.36
CA ASN A 128 -7.13 6.82 1.93
C ASN A 128 -7.35 6.64 0.43
N LEU A 129 -6.63 5.68 -0.16
CA LEU A 129 -6.83 5.26 -1.54
C LEU A 129 -7.87 4.13 -1.62
N ASP A 130 -8.93 4.19 -0.81
CA ASP A 130 -9.97 3.17 -0.68
C ASP A 130 -11.37 3.70 -1.01
N ILE A 131 -12.37 2.83 -0.92
CA ILE A 131 -13.75 3.16 -1.25
C ILE A 131 -14.39 4.17 -0.28
N THR A 132 -14.01 4.15 1.00
CA THR A 132 -14.66 5.00 2.01
C THR A 132 -14.19 6.44 1.82
N ALA A 133 -12.88 6.66 1.67
CA ALA A 133 -12.31 7.97 1.37
C ALA A 133 -12.70 8.49 -0.02
N GLY A 134 -12.95 7.59 -0.98
CA GLY A 134 -13.37 7.96 -2.33
C GLY A 134 -14.81 8.47 -2.43
N TYR A 135 -15.74 7.92 -1.62
CA TYR A 135 -17.18 8.14 -1.83
C TYR A 135 -17.98 8.56 -0.60
N TRP A 136 -17.51 8.30 0.62
CA TRP A 136 -18.32 8.43 1.84
C TRP A 136 -17.74 9.38 2.87
N GLU A 137 -16.42 9.45 2.99
CA GLU A 137 -15.75 10.21 4.04
C GLU A 137 -15.37 11.62 3.59
N SER A 138 -15.39 12.55 4.56
CA SER A 138 -14.90 13.91 4.36
C SER A 138 -13.39 13.93 4.57
N GLU A 139 -12.66 13.99 3.47
CA GLU A 139 -11.20 13.83 3.48
C GLU A 139 -10.47 15.09 3.03
N LEU A 140 -9.25 15.27 3.55
CA LEU A 140 -8.31 16.29 3.10
C LEU A 140 -7.15 15.64 2.36
N LEU A 141 -6.82 16.20 1.19
CA LEU A 141 -5.65 15.86 0.40
C LEU A 141 -4.87 17.14 0.09
N LEU A 142 -3.63 17.21 0.53
CA LEU A 142 -2.68 18.24 0.15
C LEU A 142 -1.87 17.72 -1.04
N VAL A 143 -1.92 18.46 -2.15
CA VAL A 143 -1.05 18.22 -3.32
C VAL A 143 0.06 19.27 -3.31
N VAL A 144 1.30 18.80 -3.32
CA VAL A 144 2.50 19.65 -3.33
C VAL A 144 3.23 19.44 -4.64
N GLU A 145 3.25 20.48 -5.48
CA GLU A 145 3.99 20.52 -6.74
C GLU A 145 5.31 21.28 -6.55
N ASP A 146 6.24 20.66 -5.81
CA ASP A 146 7.56 21.22 -5.53
C ASP A 146 8.60 20.09 -5.51
N VAL A 147 9.66 20.26 -6.32
CA VAL A 147 10.69 19.23 -6.50
C VAL A 147 11.52 19.04 -5.22
N ALA A 148 11.81 20.10 -4.48
CA ALA A 148 12.63 20.00 -3.27
C ALA A 148 11.86 19.31 -2.14
N VAL A 149 10.58 19.66 -1.96
CA VAL A 149 9.71 18.99 -0.98
C VAL A 149 9.50 17.53 -1.39
N THR A 150 9.19 17.26 -2.66
CA THR A 150 8.96 15.89 -3.13
C THR A 150 10.20 15.03 -2.97
N ALA A 151 11.39 15.55 -3.30
CA ALA A 151 12.64 14.82 -3.12
C ALA A 151 12.94 14.51 -1.64
N SER A 152 12.62 15.43 -0.72
CA SER A 152 12.74 15.18 0.72
C SER A 152 11.83 14.03 1.15
N VAL A 153 10.56 14.05 0.73
CA VAL A 153 9.59 13.00 1.03
C VAL A 153 10.01 11.65 0.44
N GLU A 154 10.46 11.63 -0.82
CA GLU A 154 10.96 10.40 -1.47
C GLU A 154 12.21 9.86 -0.77
N THR A 155 13.08 10.73 -0.24
CA THR A 155 14.25 10.30 0.54
C THR A 155 13.84 9.63 1.85
N ASP A 156 12.86 10.20 2.56
CA ASP A 156 12.31 9.61 3.78
C ASP A 156 11.64 8.27 3.49
N LEU A 157 10.87 8.22 2.39
CA LEU A 157 10.21 7.00 1.95
C LEU A 157 11.22 5.92 1.56
N GLN A 158 12.32 6.27 0.88
CA GLN A 158 13.37 5.31 0.54
C GLN A 158 13.97 4.67 1.80
N ARG A 159 14.23 5.44 2.86
CA ARG A 159 14.70 4.87 4.14
C ARG A 159 13.71 3.91 4.77
N ILE A 160 12.41 4.17 4.63
CA ILE A 160 11.35 3.26 5.10
C ILE A 160 11.34 1.99 4.25
N LEU A 161 11.45 2.09 2.92
CA LEU A 161 11.50 0.94 2.02
C LEU A 161 12.72 0.06 2.30
N ASP A 162 13.89 0.67 2.53
CA ASP A 162 15.14 -0.04 2.84
C ASP A 162 15.05 -0.83 4.17
N GLY A 163 14.24 -0.35 5.12
CA GLY A 163 13.95 -1.03 6.39
C GLY A 163 12.75 -1.99 6.32
N SER A 164 12.05 -2.07 5.20
CA SER A 164 10.85 -2.88 5.00
C SER A 164 11.16 -4.22 4.33
N GLU A 165 10.21 -5.15 4.38
CA GLU A 165 10.35 -6.45 3.72
C GLU A 165 9.95 -6.34 2.25
N ARG A 166 10.90 -6.50 1.33
CA ARG A 166 10.58 -6.55 -0.10
C ARG A 166 9.79 -7.82 -0.42
N VAL A 167 8.68 -7.66 -1.12
CA VAL A 167 7.91 -8.78 -1.67
C VAL A 167 8.56 -9.24 -2.96
N VAL A 168 8.89 -10.52 -3.03
CA VAL A 168 9.44 -11.17 -4.23
C VAL A 168 8.30 -11.87 -4.95
N ALA A 169 8.00 -11.47 -6.19
CA ALA A 169 6.87 -12.01 -6.95
C ALA A 169 6.99 -13.52 -7.21
N GLU A 170 8.22 -14.01 -7.29
CA GLU A 170 8.59 -15.41 -7.52
C GLU A 170 8.63 -16.25 -6.23
N ASP A 171 8.42 -15.66 -5.05
CA ASP A 171 8.38 -16.41 -3.79
C ASP A 171 7.19 -17.39 -3.78
N PRO A 172 7.43 -18.71 -3.70
CA PRO A 172 6.36 -19.71 -3.68
C PRO A 172 5.36 -19.52 -2.55
N VAL A 173 5.81 -19.03 -1.38
CA VAL A 173 4.94 -18.77 -0.22
C VAL A 173 3.99 -17.63 -0.56
N TRP A 174 4.51 -16.54 -1.14
CA TRP A 174 3.68 -15.42 -1.58
C TRP A 174 2.68 -15.84 -2.65
N GLN A 175 3.11 -16.64 -3.65
CA GLN A 175 2.24 -17.10 -4.72
C GLN A 175 1.12 -18.02 -4.24
N GLU A 176 1.38 -18.89 -3.26
CA GLU A 176 0.32 -19.68 -2.61
C GLU A 176 -0.67 -18.78 -1.89
N LEU A 177 -0.21 -17.81 -1.10
CA LEU A 177 -1.09 -16.86 -0.41
C LEU A 177 -1.94 -16.03 -1.39
N ALA A 178 -1.32 -15.51 -2.45
CA ALA A 178 -1.98 -14.75 -3.50
C ALA A 178 -3.08 -15.57 -4.21
N ARG A 179 -2.82 -16.87 -4.49
CA ARG A 179 -3.84 -17.78 -5.04
C ARG A 179 -4.99 -18.01 -4.06
N ARG A 180 -4.71 -18.23 -2.77
CA ARG A 180 -5.73 -18.45 -1.74
C ARG A 180 -6.68 -17.25 -1.57
N ARG A 181 -6.18 -16.03 -1.78
CA ARG A 181 -6.98 -14.78 -1.68
C ARG A 181 -7.38 -14.19 -3.04
N GLU A 182 -7.22 -14.92 -4.14
CA GLU A 182 -7.56 -14.40 -5.48
C GLU A 182 -9.02 -13.95 -5.56
N TRP A 183 -9.93 -14.71 -4.94
CA TRP A 183 -11.36 -14.40 -4.92
C TRP A 183 -11.66 -13.04 -4.27
N MET A 184 -10.84 -12.59 -3.30
CA MET A 184 -11.02 -11.30 -2.60
C MET A 184 -10.81 -10.09 -3.52
N ARG A 185 -10.08 -10.26 -4.63
CA ARG A 185 -9.91 -9.19 -5.64
C ARG A 185 -11.25 -8.77 -6.25
N ARG A 186 -12.20 -9.70 -6.30
CA ARG A 186 -13.53 -9.52 -6.89
C ARG A 186 -14.58 -9.15 -5.84
N TRP A 187 -14.22 -9.07 -4.56
CA TRP A 187 -15.10 -8.65 -3.47
C TRP A 187 -15.19 -7.12 -3.37
N PRO A 188 -16.38 -6.51 -3.15
CA PRO A 188 -17.66 -7.15 -2.81
C PRO A 188 -18.49 -7.64 -4.00
N GLY A 189 -18.03 -7.49 -5.24
CA GLY A 189 -18.77 -7.85 -6.46
C GLY A 189 -19.20 -9.31 -6.59
N LEU A 190 -18.64 -10.24 -5.80
CA LEU A 190 -19.11 -11.63 -5.71
C LEU A 190 -20.48 -11.78 -5.01
N LEU A 191 -20.91 -10.80 -4.21
CA LEU A 191 -22.24 -10.75 -3.60
C LEU A 191 -23.29 -10.06 -4.49
N SER A 192 -22.90 -9.63 -5.69
CA SER A 192 -23.76 -8.91 -6.63
C SER A 192 -24.06 -9.70 -7.91
N LEU A 193 -23.87 -11.03 -7.87
CA LEU A 193 -24.35 -11.96 -8.91
C LEU A 193 -25.86 -12.22 -8.74
#